data_AF-D3FZJ1-F1
#
_entry.id   AF-D3FZJ1-F1
#
_cell.length_a   1.000
_cell.length_b   1.000
_cell.length_c   1.000
_cell.angle_alpha   90.00
_cell.angle_beta   90.00
_cell.angle_gamma   90.00
#
_symmetry.space_group_name_H-M   'P 1'
#
loop_
_entity.id
_entity.type
_entity.pdbx_description
1 polymer ?
#
loop_
_entity_poly.entity_id
_entity_poly.type
_entity_poly.pdbx_seq_one_letter_code
_entity_poly.pdbx_strand_id
1 'polypeptide(L)' 'MVQVKEEKQTVNHKRLTLQVSANELYPEDYDIDIIFKSKEYRKKKHQLGRKHVEGLTIDEEE' A
#
# COMPACT_ATOMS: atom_id res chain seq x y z
N MET A 1 -17.61 -2.26 4.49
CA MET A 1 -16.90 -3.01 5.53
C MET A 1 -15.80 -2.11 6.09
N VAL A 2 -15.47 -2.25 7.37
CA VAL A 2 -14.42 -1.49 8.06
C VAL A 2 -13.44 -2.50 8.67
N GLN A 3 -12.15 -2.22 8.58
CA GLN A 3 -11.11 -3.01 9.26
C GLN A 3 -11.05 -2.60 10.72
N VAL A 4 -11.30 -3.53 11.64
CA VAL A 4 -11.15 -3.32 13.08
C VAL A 4 -10.12 -4.33 13.57
N LYS A 5 -8.94 -3.82 13.91
CA LYS A 5 -7.76 -4.66 14.20
C LYS A 5 -7.47 -5.58 13.00
N GLU A 6 -7.66 -6.89 13.15
CA GLU A 6 -7.36 -7.90 12.12
C GLU A 6 -8.64 -8.43 11.43
N GLU A 7 -9.81 -7.91 11.78
CA GLU A 7 -11.09 -8.40 11.26
C GLU A 7 -11.84 -7.36 10.43
N LYS A 8 -12.44 -7.82 9.33
CA LYS A 8 -13.36 -7.01 8.53
C LYS A 8 -14.76 -7.14 9.07
N GLN A 9 -15.33 -6.02 9.51
CA GLN A 9 -16.69 -5.98 10.05
C GLN A 9 -17.60 -5.08 9.21
N THR A 10 -18.89 -5.43 9.16
CA THR A 10 -19.90 -4.60 8.49
C THR A 10 -20.51 -3.65 9.50
N VAL A 11 -20.21 -2.36 9.37
CA VAL A 11 -20.74 -1.29 10.23
C VAL A 11 -21.53 -0.31 9.38
N ASN A 12 -22.66 0.18 9.92
CA ASN A 12 -23.44 1.21 9.24
C ASN A 12 -22.66 2.53 9.22
N HIS A 13 -22.50 3.14 8.05
CA HIS A 13 -21.73 4.37 7.85
C HIS A 13 -22.22 5.54 8.74
N LYS A 14 -23.52 5.60 9.08
CA LYS A 14 -24.08 6.64 9.98
C LYS A 14 -23.52 6.59 11.40
N ARG A 15 -22.87 5.50 11.79
CA ARG A 15 -22.25 5.31 13.12
C ARG A 15 -20.77 5.64 13.14
N LEU A 16 -20.19 6.07 12.01
CA LEU A 16 -18.79 6.45 11.89
C LEU A 16 -18.68 7.97 11.85
N THR A 17 -17.69 8.51 12.54
CA THR A 17 -17.32 9.93 12.46
C THR A 17 -15.90 10.02 11.93
N LEU A 18 -15.68 10.89 10.94
CA LEU A 18 -14.36 11.07 10.33
C LEU A 18 -13.43 11.75 11.35
N GLN A 19 -12.38 11.05 11.77
CA GLN A 19 -11.37 11.59 12.69
C GLN A 19 -10.26 12.33 11.94
N VAL A 20 -9.77 11.74 10.84
CA VAL A 20 -8.70 12.27 9.99
C VAL A 20 -9.05 11.93 8.54
N SER A 21 -8.78 12.85 7.61
CA SER A 21 -9.03 12.60 6.20
C SER A 21 -8.03 11.59 5.61
N ALA A 22 -8.43 10.85 4.57
CA ALA A 22 -7.53 9.91 3.91
C ALA A 22 -6.27 10.59 3.35
N ASN A 23 -6.42 11.82 2.83
CA ASN A 23 -5.33 12.60 2.24
C ASN A 23 -4.30 13.09 3.26
N GLU A 24 -4.73 13.27 4.52
CA GLU A 24 -3.85 13.66 5.62
C GLU A 24 -3.12 12.44 6.20
N LEU A 25 -3.77 11.28 6.23
CA LEU A 25 -3.16 10.03 6.68
C LEU A 25 -2.18 9.46 5.64
N TYR A 26 -2.55 9.51 4.36
CA TYR A 26 -1.75 9.09 3.22
C TYR A 26 -1.63 10.26 2.24
N PRO A 27 -0.55 11.05 2.32
CA PRO A 27 -0.26 12.12 1.38
C PRO A 27 -0.23 11.62 -0.07
N GLU A 28 -0.39 12.54 -1.02
CA GLU A 28 -0.42 12.23 -2.47
C GLU A 28 0.84 11.52 -2.97
N ASP A 29 1.99 11.76 -2.34
CA ASP A 29 3.29 11.18 -2.66
C ASP A 29 3.68 9.98 -1.76
N TYR A 30 2.74 9.44 -0.98
CA TYR A 30 3.02 8.31 -0.10
C TYR A 30 3.21 7.00 -0.88
N ASP A 31 4.36 6.35 -0.68
CA ASP A 31 4.66 5.05 -1.30
C ASP A 31 3.93 3.90 -0.61
N ILE A 32 2.79 3.52 -1.17
CA ILE A 32 1.94 2.42 -0.71
C ILE A 32 2.63 1.04 -0.81
N ASP A 33 3.68 0.89 -1.64
CA ASP A 33 4.45 -0.35 -1.69
C ASP A 33 5.11 -0.65 -0.34
N ILE A 34 5.29 0.36 0.52
CA ILE A 34 5.79 0.18 1.89
C ILE A 34 4.89 -0.76 2.70
N ILE A 35 3.57 -0.69 2.48
CA ILE A 35 2.57 -1.44 3.24
C ILE A 35 2.31 -2.79 2.58
N PHE A 36 2.19 -2.83 1.25
CA PHE A 36 1.71 -4.02 0.54
C PHE A 36 2.81 -4.89 -0.04
N LYS A 37 4.01 -4.37 -0.25
CA LYS A 37 5.09 -5.09 -0.93
C LYS A 37 6.26 -5.38 0.00
N SER A 38 6.93 -6.49 -0.26
CA SER A 38 8.11 -6.89 0.50
C SER A 38 9.26 -5.89 0.30
N LYS A 39 10.20 -5.87 1.25
CA LYS A 39 11.43 -5.05 1.14
C LYS A 39 12.24 -5.41 -0.11
N GLU A 40 12.25 -6.69 -0.47
CA GLU A 40 12.96 -7.18 -1.66
C GLU A 40 12.31 -6.67 -2.94
N TYR A 41 10.99 -6.75 -3.05
CA TYR A 41 10.23 -6.21 -4.18
C TYR A 41 10.55 -4.72 -4.38
N ARG A 42 10.46 -3.91 -3.32
CA ARG A 42 10.76 -2.46 -3.41
C ARG A 42 12.19 -2.16 -3.85
N LYS A 43 13.16 -2.93 -3.35
CA LYS A 43 14.57 -2.79 -3.78
C LYS A 43 14.74 -3.12 -5.26
N LYS A 44 14.13 -4.22 -5.73
CA LYS A 44 14.18 -4.60 -7.16
C LYS A 44 13.52 -3.51 -8.02
N LYS A 45 12.36 -2.99 -7.60
CA LYS A 45 11.63 -1.93 -8.31
C LYS A 45 12.47 -0.66 -8.43
N HIS A 46 13.10 -0.24 -7.34
CA HIS A 46 13.99 0.91 -7.34
C HIS A 46 15.22 0.71 -8.24
N GLN A 47 15.81 -0.49 -8.25
CA GLN A 47 16.94 -0.79 -9.13
C GLN A 47 16.54 -0.77 -10.61
N LEU A 48 15.43 -1.42 -10.96
CA LEU A 48 14.90 -1.48 -12.33
C LEU A 48 14.47 -0.09 -12.84
N GLY A 49 13.92 0.76 -11.98
CA GLY A 49 13.59 2.14 -12.33
C GLY A 49 14.82 3.01 -12.63
N ARG A 50 16.01 2.64 -12.15
CA ARG A 50 17.25 3.40 -12.35
C ARG A 50 18.07 2.93 -13.54
N LYS A 51 18.10 1.62 -13.79
CA LYS A 51 18.87 1.01 -14.88
C LYS A 51 18.31 -0.35 -15.25
N HIS A 52 18.55 -0.77 -16.49
CA HIS A 52 18.35 -2.16 -16.88
C HIS A 52 19.32 -3.06 -16.12
N VAL A 53 18.80 -4.16 -15.56
CA VAL A 53 19.59 -5.19 -14.88
C VAL A 53 19.22 -6.53 -15.50
N GLU A 54 20.18 -7.17 -16.16
CA GLU A 54 19.97 -8.43 -16.86
C GLU A 54 19.59 -9.54 -15.88
N GLY A 55 18.51 -10.27 -16.18
CA GLY A 55 17.98 -11.34 -15.34
C GLY A 55 17.18 -10.90 -14.11
N LEU A 56 16.98 -9.59 -13.88
CA LEU A 56 16.17 -9.09 -12.77
C LEU A 56 14.73 -8.85 -13.23
N THR A 57 13.80 -9.66 -12.74
CA THR A 57 12.36 -9.49 -12.95
C THR A 57 11.62 -9.26 -11.64
N ILE A 58 10.47 -8.61 -11.75
CA ILE A 58 9.51 -8.43 -10.67
C ILE A 58 8.24 -9.12 -11.11
N ASP A 59 7.80 -10.09 -10.33
CA ASP A 59 6.52 -10.75 -10.53
C ASP A 59 5.46 -9.95 -9.77
N GLU A 60 4.45 -9.47 -10.49
CA GLU A 60 3.29 -8.83 -9.89
C GLU A 60 2.23 -9.92 -9.69
N GLU A 61 2.02 -10.33 -8.44
CA GLU A 61 0.83 -11.11 -8.07
C GLU A 61 -0.39 -10.19 -8.22
N GLU A 62 -1.30 -10.55 -9.15
CA GLU A 62 -2.61 -9.90 -9.37
C GLU A 62 -3.53 -10.06 -8.15
#